data_AF-A0A2K3PNQ3-F1
#
_entry.id   AF-A0A2K3PNQ3-F1
#
_cell.length_a   1.000
_cell.length_b   1.000
_cell.length_c   1.000
_cell.angle_alpha   90.00
_cell.angle_beta   90.00
_cell.angle_gamma   90.00
#
_symmetry.space_group_name_H-M   'P 1'
#
loop_
_entity.id
_entity.type
_entity.pdbx_description
1 polymer ?
#
loop_
_entity_poly.entity_id
_entity_poly.type
_entity_poly.pdbx_seq_one_letter_code
_entity_poly.pdbx_strand_id
1 'polypeptide(L)'
;HVYIPLLFYSGVDYIDAPTPYMMGLHSGVDTTGLTMDGVVVVDLEYNRITTSEEIPPIPEPEFSFLRGEITKLIHPNVIGIDEMKTGIYSVSEHFPKLRAKQWGEEHNLQLRMIFLKFFATFLSGYRNFLENSATQVFNNQAFLKKRSRSTNQPSEPMIAQFLESQGFLDYLERGVGFDENNNTVLDKLQDAIGRGQNPMSVFPSSVVEPEIITVSDSAVGISGSSAKYTHDRFPSNIRTEEQEEKRKQILSTVSNAFEYSGRHTPSKDPLADNLTPQERAAERDLMVLDIQVKLQGLWLRLLQLETTDDPLSSFEYGTILALIESDAEGIGGSGFVECIREHMHSGWHCQLTEEQFIAVKELVSKCLAFLC
;
A
#
# COMPACT_ATOMS: atom_id res chain seq x y z
N HIS A 1 -7.74 1.74 8.07
CA HIS A 1 -7.30 3.11 7.75
C HIS A 1 -7.15 3.28 6.25
N VAL A 2 -7.22 4.52 5.75
CA VAL A 2 -7.14 4.81 4.32
C VAL A 2 -5.68 4.73 3.86
N TYR A 3 -5.41 3.95 2.81
CA TYR A 3 -4.08 3.83 2.21
C TYR A 3 -4.18 4.10 0.71
N ILE A 4 -3.59 5.21 0.26
CA ILE A 4 -3.60 5.63 -1.14
C ILE A 4 -2.14 5.90 -1.55
N PRO A 5 -1.44 4.95 -2.19
CA PRO A 5 -0.03 5.09 -2.54
C PRO A 5 0.27 6.35 -3.38
N LEU A 6 -0.67 6.75 -4.23
CA LEU A 6 -0.60 7.98 -5.01
C LEU A 6 -2.02 8.53 -5.19
N LEU A 7 -2.27 9.69 -4.59
CA LEU A 7 -3.52 10.42 -4.68
C LEU A 7 -3.59 11.17 -6.01
N PHE A 8 -4.74 11.11 -6.67
CA PHE A 8 -5.00 11.86 -7.90
C PHE A 8 -5.26 13.35 -7.59
N TYR A 9 -4.97 14.24 -8.54
CA TYR A 9 -4.99 15.70 -8.31
C TYR A 9 -6.33 16.24 -7.79
N SER A 10 -7.47 15.78 -8.34
CA SER A 10 -8.79 16.20 -7.87
C SER A 10 -9.20 15.62 -6.52
N GLY A 11 -8.39 14.72 -5.94
CA GLY A 11 -8.61 14.12 -4.63
C GLY A 11 -7.90 14.86 -3.50
N VAL A 12 -7.29 16.02 -3.75
CA VAL A 12 -6.48 16.73 -2.75
C VAL A 12 -7.27 17.06 -1.46
N ASP A 13 -8.58 17.27 -1.56
CA ASP A 13 -9.46 17.55 -0.42
C ASP A 13 -9.54 16.37 0.57
N TYR A 14 -9.20 15.14 0.16
CA TYR A 14 -9.14 13.98 1.06
C TYR A 14 -8.03 14.09 2.11
N ILE A 15 -7.09 15.04 1.98
CA ILE A 15 -6.05 15.30 2.98
C ILE A 15 -6.65 15.86 4.28
N ASP A 16 -7.76 16.60 4.22
CA ASP A 16 -8.45 17.12 5.41
C ASP A 16 -9.36 16.05 6.06
N ALA A 17 -9.26 14.77 5.65
CA ALA A 17 -10.02 13.70 6.27
C ALA A 17 -9.67 13.54 7.77
N PRO A 18 -10.66 13.48 8.68
CA PRO A 18 -10.43 13.46 10.13
C PRO A 18 -9.96 12.10 10.65
N THR A 19 -9.84 11.09 9.79
CA THR A 19 -9.48 9.71 10.14
C THR A 19 -8.04 9.41 9.74
N PRO A 20 -7.29 8.57 10.48
CA PRO A 20 -5.91 8.28 10.12
C PRO A 20 -5.79 7.68 8.71
N TYR A 21 -4.81 8.19 7.96
CA TYR A 21 -4.53 7.80 6.59
C TYR A 21 -3.03 7.78 6.28
N MET A 22 -2.68 7.14 5.17
CA MET A 22 -1.37 7.24 4.54
C MET A 22 -1.59 7.46 3.04
N MET A 23 -1.21 8.64 2.56
CA MET A 23 -1.38 9.05 1.17
C MET A 23 -0.06 9.52 0.58
N GLY A 24 0.24 9.11 -0.66
CA GLY A 24 1.34 9.67 -1.43
C GLY A 24 0.83 10.75 -2.38
N LEU A 25 1.60 11.82 -2.55
CA LEU A 25 1.26 12.91 -3.45
C LEU A 25 2.42 13.22 -4.37
N HIS A 26 2.10 13.64 -5.60
CA HIS A 26 3.11 14.22 -6.49
C HIS A 26 3.47 15.62 -6.01
N SER A 27 4.74 16.02 -6.17
CA SER A 27 5.23 17.33 -5.69
C SER A 27 4.57 18.54 -6.35
N GLY A 28 3.91 18.34 -7.50
CA GLY A 28 3.13 19.36 -8.20
C GLY A 28 1.71 19.59 -7.66
N VAL A 29 1.26 18.83 -6.65
CA VAL A 29 -0.06 19.04 -6.04
C VAL A 29 -0.01 20.27 -5.14
N ASP A 30 -0.92 21.22 -5.38
CA ASP A 30 -1.07 22.41 -4.54
C ASP A 30 -1.82 22.07 -3.24
N THR A 31 -1.13 22.21 -2.11
CA THR A 31 -1.68 21.98 -0.76
C THR A 31 -1.86 23.27 0.03
N THR A 32 -1.64 24.44 -0.58
CA THR A 32 -1.57 25.74 0.13
C THR A 32 -2.90 26.21 0.74
N GLY A 33 -4.03 25.66 0.30
CA GLY A 33 -5.37 25.97 0.80
C GLY A 33 -5.89 25.04 1.91
N LEU A 34 -5.13 24.00 2.28
CA LEU A 34 -5.58 22.96 3.21
C LEU A 34 -5.20 23.27 4.64
N THR A 35 -5.98 22.74 5.59
CA THR A 35 -5.74 23.01 7.01
C THR A 35 -4.47 22.31 7.52
N MET A 36 -4.22 21.09 7.01
CA MET A 36 -3.07 20.25 7.36
C MET A 36 -2.89 20.00 8.86
N ASP A 37 -3.96 20.17 9.66
CA ASP A 37 -3.90 19.99 11.11
C ASP A 37 -3.87 18.49 11.46
N GLY A 38 -2.95 18.10 12.34
CA GLY A 38 -2.72 16.69 12.67
C GLY A 38 -2.01 15.89 11.58
N VAL A 39 -1.58 16.53 10.47
CA VAL A 39 -0.96 15.83 9.33
C VAL A 39 0.56 15.79 9.47
N VAL A 40 1.14 14.60 9.31
CA VAL A 40 2.59 14.41 9.19
C VAL A 40 2.97 14.35 7.72
N VAL A 41 3.69 15.36 7.24
CA VAL A 41 4.16 15.44 5.85
C VAL A 41 5.62 14.99 5.79
N VAL A 42 5.90 14.01 4.93
CA VAL A 42 7.25 13.52 4.66
C VAL A 42 7.62 13.88 3.22
N ASP A 43 8.44 14.91 3.09
CA ASP A 43 8.98 15.37 1.82
C ASP A 43 10.22 14.55 1.46
N LEU A 44 10.08 13.67 0.47
CA LEU A 44 11.14 12.77 0.02
C LEU A 44 12.19 13.47 -0.84
N GLU A 45 11.87 14.60 -1.48
CA GLU A 45 12.81 15.34 -2.32
C GLU A 45 13.83 16.09 -1.45
N TYR A 46 13.35 16.73 -0.38
CA TYR A 46 14.18 17.51 0.54
C TYR A 46 14.54 16.76 1.82
N ASN A 47 14.15 15.49 1.97
CA ASN A 47 14.32 14.67 3.18
C ASN A 47 13.84 15.39 4.44
N ARG A 48 12.66 15.99 4.38
CA ARG A 48 12.13 16.84 5.44
C ARG A 48 10.82 16.29 5.99
N ILE A 49 10.67 16.29 7.31
CA ILE A 49 9.42 15.96 7.99
C ILE A 49 8.84 17.25 8.57
N THR A 50 7.57 17.52 8.32
CA THR A 50 6.82 18.64 8.91
C THR A 50 5.52 18.14 9.50
N THR A 51 5.21 18.55 10.73
CA THR A 51 3.99 18.18 11.45
C THR A 51 3.64 19.29 12.44
N SER A 52 2.35 19.46 12.74
CA SER A 52 1.87 20.32 13.83
C SER A 52 1.87 19.61 15.18
N GLU A 53 1.98 18.27 15.20
CA GLU A 53 1.88 17.46 16.40
C GLU A 53 3.25 17.04 16.96
N GLU A 54 3.31 16.85 18.27
CA GLU A 54 4.48 16.29 18.94
C GLU A 54 4.49 14.77 18.78
N ILE A 55 5.38 14.26 17.92
CA ILE A 55 5.56 12.82 17.74
C ILE A 55 6.35 12.27 18.94
N PRO A 56 5.80 11.33 19.72
CA PRO A 56 6.52 10.78 20.85
C PRO A 56 7.75 10.00 20.38
N PRO A 57 8.89 10.12 21.08
CA PRO A 57 10.13 9.46 20.67
C PRO A 57 10.02 7.94 20.85
N ILE A 58 10.69 7.20 19.96
CA ILE A 58 10.91 5.77 20.13
C ILE A 58 11.73 5.54 21.42
N PRO A 59 11.34 4.60 22.30
CA PRO A 59 12.02 4.37 23.55
C PRO A 59 13.39 3.73 23.37
N GLU A 60 14.22 3.89 24.40
CA GLU A 60 15.52 3.22 24.50
C GLU A 60 15.38 1.90 25.28
N PRO A 61 16.16 0.85 24.94
CA PRO A 61 17.28 0.83 23.98
C PRO A 61 16.88 0.55 22.51
N GLU A 62 15.58 0.36 22.22
CA GLU A 62 15.12 -0.06 20.90
C GLU A 62 15.40 0.96 19.80
N PHE A 63 15.32 2.26 20.12
CA PHE A 63 15.70 3.32 19.19
C PHE A 63 17.17 3.24 18.77
N SER A 64 18.08 3.15 19.74
CA SER A 64 19.51 3.01 19.47
C SER A 64 19.81 1.76 18.63
N PHE A 65 19.15 0.63 18.95
CA PHE A 65 19.26 -0.59 18.16
C PHE A 65 18.79 -0.38 16.71
N LEU A 66 17.57 0.15 16.52
CA LEU A 66 16.96 0.35 15.20
C LEU A 66 17.83 1.27 14.34
N ARG A 67 18.24 2.42 14.90
CA ARG A 67 19.09 3.39 14.23
C ARG A 67 20.44 2.78 13.86
N GLY A 68 21.06 2.03 14.77
CA GLY A 68 22.34 1.38 14.55
C GLY A 68 22.30 0.38 13.39
N GLU A 69 21.31 -0.51 13.39
CA GLU A 69 21.18 -1.55 12.36
C GLU A 69 20.79 -0.97 10.99
N ILE A 70 19.90 0.02 10.94
CA ILE A 70 19.58 0.73 9.68
C ILE A 70 20.82 1.45 9.14
N THR A 71 21.61 2.09 10.01
CA THR A 71 22.84 2.78 9.57
C THR A 71 23.86 1.78 9.02
N LYS A 72 24.01 0.60 9.63
CA LYS A 72 24.85 -0.49 9.10
C LYS A 72 24.40 -0.97 7.73
N LEU A 73 23.09 -1.07 7.52
CA LEU A 73 22.53 -1.51 6.26
C LEU A 73 22.75 -0.48 5.14
N ILE A 74 22.55 0.81 5.43
CA ILE A 74 22.64 1.89 4.43
C ILE A 74 24.10 2.31 4.17
N HIS A 75 24.93 2.34 5.23
CA HIS A 75 26.31 2.85 5.18
C HIS A 75 27.33 1.82 5.71
N PRO A 76 27.44 0.62 5.09
CA PRO A 76 28.30 -0.44 5.61
C PRO A 76 29.78 -0.05 5.69
N ASN A 77 30.23 0.83 4.78
CA ASN A 77 31.62 1.28 4.71
C ASN A 77 31.99 2.31 5.80
N VAL A 78 31.02 3.03 6.37
CA VAL A 78 31.28 4.05 7.40
C VAL A 78 31.50 3.38 8.76
N ILE A 79 30.75 2.32 9.06
CA ILE A 79 30.80 1.64 10.36
C ILE A 79 32.04 0.74 10.50
N GLY A 80 32.51 0.12 9.41
CA GLY A 80 33.76 -0.65 9.43
C GLY A 80 35.01 0.17 9.77
N ILE A 81 34.99 1.49 9.53
CA ILE A 81 36.12 2.39 9.83
C ILE A 81 36.15 2.76 11.33
N ASP A 82 34.99 2.94 11.96
CA ASP A 82 34.88 3.24 13.40
C ASP A 82 35.12 1.98 14.26
N GLU A 83 34.66 0.81 13.83
CA GLU A 83 34.96 -0.46 14.52
C GLU A 83 36.47 -0.78 14.48
N MET A 84 37.17 -0.46 13.37
CA MET A 84 38.62 -0.65 13.26
C MET A 84 39.42 0.29 14.19
N LYS A 85 38.84 1.40 14.65
CA LYS A 85 39.49 2.34 15.58
C LYS A 85 39.31 1.99 17.05
N THR A 86 38.37 1.11 17.40
CA THR A 86 37.91 0.97 18.81
C THR A 86 38.23 -0.36 19.49
N GLY A 87 38.84 -1.35 18.81
CA GLY A 87 39.12 -2.62 19.48
C GLY A 87 40.07 -3.56 18.75
N ILE A 88 41.31 -3.64 19.25
CA ILE A 88 42.16 -4.83 19.15
C ILE A 88 41.48 -5.94 19.98
N TYR A 89 41.38 -7.14 19.41
CA TYR A 89 40.83 -8.42 19.94
C TYR A 89 39.45 -8.87 19.41
N SER A 90 39.53 -9.75 18.40
CA SER A 90 38.75 -11.00 18.21
C SER A 90 37.21 -10.94 18.19
N VAL A 91 36.60 -11.25 17.04
CA VAL A 91 35.82 -12.50 16.78
C VAL A 91 35.29 -12.52 15.33
N SER A 92 35.52 -13.66 14.67
CA SER A 92 34.89 -14.21 13.46
C SER A 92 35.20 -13.61 12.08
N GLU A 93 36.03 -14.37 11.36
CA GLU A 93 36.36 -14.28 9.94
C GLU A 93 35.16 -14.56 9.01
N HIS A 94 34.16 -13.68 8.89
CA HIS A 94 33.17 -13.78 7.80
C HIS A 94 32.72 -12.42 7.26
N PHE A 95 33.66 -11.49 7.05
CA PHE A 95 33.38 -10.32 6.21
C PHE A 95 33.86 -10.59 4.79
N PRO A 96 33.03 -11.15 3.89
CA PRO A 96 33.33 -11.07 2.47
C PRO A 96 33.36 -9.58 2.13
N LYS A 97 34.49 -9.12 1.59
CA LYS A 97 34.73 -7.75 1.09
C LYS A 97 33.44 -7.19 0.49
N LEU A 98 32.70 -6.41 1.28
CA LEU A 98 31.39 -5.89 0.91
C LEU A 98 31.63 -4.70 -0.01
N ARG A 99 32.00 -5.00 -1.25
CA ARG A 99 31.83 -4.06 -2.36
C ARG A 99 30.38 -3.61 -2.24
N ALA A 100 30.13 -2.31 -2.05
CA ALA A 100 28.79 -1.75 -1.82
C ALA A 100 27.82 -2.37 -2.84
N LYS A 101 27.08 -3.39 -2.38
CA LYS A 101 26.23 -4.18 -3.24
C LYS A 101 25.07 -3.26 -3.56
N GLN A 102 24.72 -3.10 -4.83
CA GLN A 102 23.58 -2.27 -5.21
C GLN A 102 22.34 -2.76 -4.44
N TRP A 103 21.51 -1.81 -3.96
CA TRP A 103 20.31 -2.15 -3.20
C TRP A 103 19.48 -3.21 -3.95
N GLY A 104 18.97 -4.19 -3.23
CA GLY A 104 18.33 -5.37 -3.83
C GLY A 104 17.55 -6.18 -2.80
N GLU A 105 17.04 -7.35 -3.21
CA GLU A 105 16.15 -8.18 -2.40
C GLU A 105 16.74 -8.57 -1.04
N GLU A 106 18.04 -8.87 -0.99
CA GLU A 106 18.74 -9.16 0.27
C GLU A 106 18.68 -7.97 1.24
N HIS A 107 18.87 -6.73 0.75
CA HIS A 107 18.75 -5.53 1.57
C HIS A 107 17.31 -5.33 2.06
N ASN A 108 16.31 -5.61 1.20
CA ASN A 108 14.90 -5.56 1.59
C ASN A 108 14.59 -6.57 2.70
N LEU A 109 15.11 -7.80 2.59
CA LEU A 109 14.93 -8.84 3.60
C LEU A 109 15.62 -8.45 4.92
N GLN A 110 16.84 -7.93 4.86
CA GLN A 110 17.55 -7.42 6.04
C GLN A 110 16.80 -6.26 6.69
N LEU A 111 16.29 -5.30 5.91
CA LEU A 111 15.49 -4.18 6.41
C LEU A 111 14.24 -4.68 7.13
N ARG A 112 13.49 -5.60 6.52
CA ARG A 112 12.32 -6.24 7.15
C ARG A 112 12.68 -6.94 8.45
N MET A 113 13.81 -7.67 8.47
CA MET A 113 14.29 -8.35 9.66
C MET A 113 14.66 -7.36 10.77
N ILE A 114 15.28 -6.23 10.45
CA ILE A 114 15.62 -5.18 11.43
C ILE A 114 14.35 -4.67 12.11
N PHE A 115 13.32 -4.31 11.34
CA PHE A 115 12.03 -3.88 11.91
C PHE A 115 11.33 -5.00 12.69
N LEU A 116 11.40 -6.25 12.22
CA LEU A 116 10.79 -7.36 12.93
C LEU A 116 11.47 -7.63 14.28
N LYS A 117 12.81 -7.53 14.35
CA LYS A 117 13.57 -7.58 15.62
C LYS A 117 13.24 -6.42 16.54
N PHE A 118 13.06 -5.22 15.97
CA PHE A 118 12.56 -4.07 16.72
C PHE A 118 11.20 -4.40 17.36
N PHE A 119 10.21 -4.87 16.60
CA PHE A 119 8.91 -5.26 17.18
C PHE A 119 9.02 -6.40 18.19
N ALA A 120 9.91 -7.38 17.97
CA ALA A 120 10.10 -8.51 18.88
C ALA A 120 10.65 -8.06 20.24
N THR A 121 11.54 -7.06 20.25
CA THR A 121 12.07 -6.46 21.49
C THR A 121 11.05 -5.51 22.11
N PHE A 122 10.43 -4.67 21.30
CA PHE A 122 9.40 -3.71 21.69
C PHE A 122 8.20 -4.36 22.40
N LEU A 123 7.71 -5.49 21.85
CA LEU A 123 6.60 -6.29 22.38
C LEU A 123 7.08 -7.53 23.17
N SER A 124 8.25 -7.46 23.79
CA SER A 124 8.82 -8.62 24.49
C SER A 124 7.91 -9.14 25.61
N GLY A 125 7.47 -10.39 25.46
CA GLY A 125 6.60 -11.07 26.41
C GLY A 125 5.19 -10.49 26.51
N TYR A 126 4.70 -9.84 25.45
CA TYR A 126 3.34 -9.29 25.39
C TYR A 126 2.26 -10.37 25.61
N ARG A 127 2.50 -11.61 25.17
CA ARG A 127 1.56 -12.73 25.35
C ARG A 127 1.15 -12.99 26.80
N ASN A 128 2.01 -12.66 27.77
CA ASN A 128 1.72 -12.82 29.19
C ASN A 128 0.63 -11.86 29.70
N PHE A 129 0.20 -10.91 28.86
CA PHE A 129 -0.79 -9.89 29.16
C PHE A 129 -2.07 -10.06 28.34
N LEU A 130 -2.21 -11.15 27.61
CA LEU A 130 -3.46 -11.53 26.97
C LEU A 130 -4.36 -12.18 28.03
N GLU A 131 -5.54 -11.60 28.27
CA GLU A 131 -6.53 -12.17 29.18
C GLU A 131 -7.37 -13.23 28.45
N ASN A 132 -7.49 -14.42 29.03
CA ASN A 132 -8.30 -15.51 28.47
C ASN A 132 -9.80 -15.30 28.77
N SER A 133 -10.39 -14.29 28.14
CA SER A 133 -11.81 -13.95 28.24
C SER A 133 -12.49 -14.07 26.88
N ALA A 134 -13.82 -14.12 26.84
CA ALA A 134 -14.59 -14.25 25.59
C ALA A 134 -14.33 -13.13 24.57
N THR A 135 -13.73 -12.02 25.01
CA THR A 135 -13.33 -10.86 24.19
C THR A 135 -11.81 -10.66 24.15
N GLN A 136 -11.03 -11.65 24.60
CA GLN A 136 -9.57 -11.69 24.74
C GLN A 136 -8.88 -10.31 24.78
N VAL A 137 -9.01 -9.62 25.91
CA VAL A 137 -8.52 -8.24 26.06
C VAL A 137 -7.04 -8.25 26.46
N PHE A 138 -6.22 -7.42 25.80
CA PHE A 138 -4.82 -7.23 26.19
C PHE A 138 -4.70 -6.20 27.32
N ASN A 139 -3.97 -6.54 28.39
CA ASN A 139 -3.84 -5.70 29.57
C ASN A 139 -2.71 -4.66 29.42
N ASN A 140 -3.02 -3.54 28.76
CA ASN A 140 -2.11 -2.40 28.53
C ASN A 140 -1.41 -1.94 29.82
N GLN A 141 -2.17 -1.77 30.91
CA GLN A 141 -1.65 -1.24 32.17
C GLN A 141 -0.60 -2.17 32.80
N ALA A 142 -0.87 -3.48 32.81
CA ALA A 142 0.06 -4.45 33.38
C ALA A 142 1.33 -4.58 32.51
N PHE A 143 1.20 -4.53 31.18
CA PHE A 143 2.34 -4.56 30.26
C PHE A 143 3.25 -3.35 30.45
N LEU A 144 2.70 -2.13 30.42
CA LEU A 144 3.45 -0.89 30.63
C LEU A 144 4.12 -0.86 32.01
N LYS A 145 3.44 -1.36 33.05
CA LYS A 145 3.99 -1.44 34.41
C LYS A 145 5.14 -2.45 34.53
N LYS A 146 5.06 -3.61 33.87
CA LYS A 146 6.20 -4.55 33.81
C LYS A 146 7.38 -3.89 33.11
N ARG A 147 7.12 -3.21 31.99
CA ARG A 147 8.17 -2.59 31.19
C ARG A 147 8.89 -1.48 31.93
N SER A 148 8.16 -0.55 32.55
CA SER A 148 8.73 0.51 33.39
C SER A 148 9.63 -0.03 34.51
N ARG A 149 9.25 -1.17 35.11
CA ARG A 149 10.09 -1.86 36.11
C ARG A 149 11.35 -2.48 35.51
N SER A 150 11.28 -3.01 34.29
CA SER A 150 12.45 -3.63 33.64
C SER A 150 13.43 -2.60 33.10
N THR A 151 12.96 -1.46 32.60
CA THR A 151 13.82 -0.40 32.02
C THR A 151 14.27 0.61 33.07
N ASN A 152 13.69 0.61 34.28
CA ASN A 152 13.84 1.66 35.28
C ASN A 152 13.51 3.07 34.73
N GLN A 153 12.62 3.15 33.74
CA GLN A 153 12.16 4.39 33.13
C GLN A 153 10.67 4.63 33.43
N PRO A 154 10.21 5.89 33.38
CA PRO A 154 8.77 6.20 33.47
C PRO A 154 7.99 5.59 32.29
N SER A 155 6.67 5.69 32.33
CA SER A 155 5.82 5.23 31.23
C SER A 155 6.22 5.89 29.92
N GLU A 156 6.51 5.08 28.91
CA GLU A 156 6.97 5.52 27.60
C GLU A 156 5.75 5.90 26.73
N PRO A 157 5.58 7.18 26.36
CA PRO A 157 4.35 7.66 25.71
C PRO A 157 4.11 7.00 24.35
N MET A 158 5.19 6.73 23.59
CA MET A 158 5.09 6.06 22.28
C MET A 158 4.49 4.65 22.42
N ILE A 159 4.89 3.88 23.44
CA ILE A 159 4.36 2.53 23.65
C ILE A 159 2.90 2.59 24.07
N ALA A 160 2.55 3.50 24.97
CA ALA A 160 1.16 3.68 25.36
C ALA A 160 0.26 3.97 24.15
N GLN A 161 0.66 4.91 23.28
CA GLN A 161 -0.06 5.22 22.05
C GLN A 161 -0.09 4.04 21.06
N PHE A 162 1.02 3.30 20.91
CA PHE A 162 1.06 2.13 20.03
C PHE A 162 0.07 1.04 20.47
N LEU A 163 -0.01 0.76 21.78
CA LEU A 163 -0.90 -0.27 22.32
C LEU A 163 -2.38 0.10 22.26
N GLU A 164 -2.68 1.39 22.10
CA GLU A 164 -4.03 1.91 21.90
C GLU A 164 -4.38 2.04 20.39
N SER A 165 -3.42 1.78 19.51
CA SER A 165 -3.64 1.90 18.06
C SER A 165 -4.53 0.78 17.52
N GLN A 166 -5.38 1.13 16.55
CA GLN A 166 -6.21 0.15 15.85
C GLN A 166 -5.36 -0.94 15.19
N GLY A 167 -4.18 -0.61 14.66
CA GLY A 167 -3.29 -1.59 14.03
C GLY A 167 -2.81 -2.67 15.00
N PHE A 168 -2.57 -2.32 16.27
CA PHE A 168 -2.22 -3.30 17.29
C PHE A 168 -3.43 -4.14 17.72
N LEU A 169 -4.61 -3.52 17.86
CA LEU A 169 -5.85 -4.24 18.16
C LEU A 169 -6.19 -5.25 17.05
N ASP A 170 -6.15 -4.83 15.79
CA ASP A 170 -6.35 -5.70 14.62
C ASP A 170 -5.31 -6.84 14.58
N TYR A 171 -4.06 -6.57 14.97
CA TYR A 171 -3.02 -7.59 15.07
C TYR A 171 -3.37 -8.65 16.13
N LEU A 172 -3.88 -8.23 17.28
CA LEU A 172 -4.33 -9.16 18.33
C LEU A 172 -5.54 -9.97 17.87
N GLU A 173 -6.55 -9.34 17.28
CA GLU A 173 -7.74 -10.04 16.78
C GLU A 173 -7.38 -11.11 15.73
N ARG A 174 -6.50 -10.78 14.78
CA ARG A 174 -6.04 -11.71 13.74
C ARG A 174 -5.10 -12.79 14.27
N GLY A 175 -4.24 -12.45 15.23
CA GLY A 175 -3.22 -13.34 15.80
C GLY A 175 -3.75 -14.30 16.86
N VAL A 176 -4.95 -14.07 17.39
CA VAL A 176 -5.50 -14.81 18.53
C VAL A 176 -6.76 -15.64 18.16
N GLY A 177 -7.12 -15.69 16.87
CA GLY A 177 -8.35 -16.33 16.39
C GLY A 177 -8.31 -17.83 16.06
N PHE A 178 -7.16 -18.52 16.05
CA PHE A 178 -7.12 -19.94 15.66
C PHE A 178 -6.02 -20.68 16.40
N ASP A 179 -6.38 -21.65 17.25
CA ASP A 179 -5.54 -22.73 17.80
C ASP A 179 -4.28 -22.33 18.63
N GLU A 180 -4.01 -23.05 19.73
CA GLU A 180 -2.84 -22.84 20.61
C GLU A 180 -1.49 -23.00 19.87
N ASN A 181 -1.52 -23.50 18.62
CA ASN A 181 -0.37 -23.72 17.75
C ASN A 181 -0.08 -22.60 16.74
N ASN A 182 -0.90 -21.55 16.61
CA ASN A 182 -0.62 -20.45 15.68
C ASN A 182 0.35 -19.43 16.28
N ASN A 183 1.63 -19.76 16.23
CA ASN A 183 2.69 -18.80 16.48
C ASN A 183 2.83 -17.86 15.27
N THR A 184 2.64 -16.57 15.48
CA THR A 184 2.91 -15.55 14.47
C THR A 184 4.41 -15.54 14.14
N VAL A 185 4.78 -14.88 13.03
CA VAL A 185 6.20 -14.67 12.69
C VAL A 185 6.94 -13.94 13.82
N LEU A 186 6.26 -13.03 14.53
CA LEU A 186 6.81 -12.32 15.68
C LEU A 186 7.11 -13.27 16.84
N ASP A 187 6.20 -14.20 17.14
CA ASP A 187 6.36 -15.16 18.24
C ASP A 187 7.48 -16.14 17.95
N LYS A 188 7.49 -16.69 16.74
CA LYS A 188 8.57 -17.58 16.29
C LYS A 188 9.93 -16.87 16.34
N LEU A 189 9.97 -15.56 16.06
CA LEU A 189 11.19 -14.77 16.17
C LEU A 189 11.60 -14.57 17.63
N GLN A 190 10.66 -14.22 18.52
CA GLN A 190 10.93 -14.08 19.95
C GLN A 190 11.45 -15.40 20.55
N ASP A 191 10.86 -16.53 20.16
CA ASP A 191 11.33 -17.87 20.55
C ASP A 191 12.72 -18.19 20.01
N ALA A 192 12.97 -17.91 18.73
CA ALA A 192 14.28 -18.14 18.11
C ALA A 192 15.38 -17.30 18.79
N ILE A 193 15.10 -16.02 19.09
CA ILE A 193 16.00 -15.14 19.82
C ILE A 193 16.24 -15.68 21.23
N GLY A 194 15.18 -16.08 21.96
CA GLY A 194 15.29 -16.63 23.31
C GLY A 194 16.08 -17.93 23.40
N ARG A 195 16.06 -18.74 22.33
CA ARG A 195 16.81 -20.01 22.21
C ARG A 195 18.21 -19.84 21.60
N GLY A 196 18.62 -18.63 21.22
CA GLY A 196 19.89 -18.37 20.54
C GLY A 196 19.98 -18.98 19.13
N GLN A 197 18.84 -19.25 18.49
CA GLN A 197 18.75 -19.76 17.13
C GLN A 197 18.93 -18.63 16.11
N ASN A 198 19.25 -18.98 14.86
CA ASN A 198 19.40 -17.98 13.80
C ASN A 198 18.05 -17.27 13.53
N PRO A 199 17.94 -15.95 13.74
CA PRO A 199 16.71 -15.21 13.49
C PRO A 199 16.20 -15.32 12.05
N MET A 200 17.04 -15.63 11.06
CA MET A 200 16.61 -15.76 9.67
C MET A 200 15.76 -17.01 9.42
N SER A 201 15.72 -17.96 10.35
CA SER A 201 14.95 -19.20 10.20
C SER A 201 13.44 -19.02 10.34
N VAL A 202 12.95 -17.83 10.74
CA VAL A 202 11.50 -17.56 10.80
C VAL A 202 10.88 -17.35 9.43
N PHE A 203 11.66 -16.92 8.45
CA PHE A 203 11.16 -16.75 7.10
C PHE A 203 11.01 -18.13 6.43
N PRO A 204 9.94 -18.35 5.64
CA PRO A 204 9.88 -19.51 4.76
C PRO A 204 11.15 -19.59 3.93
N SER A 205 11.69 -20.79 3.73
CA SER A 205 12.79 -20.96 2.78
C SER A 205 12.35 -20.43 1.40
N SER A 206 13.24 -19.70 0.74
CA SER A 206 13.04 -18.97 -0.53
C SER A 206 12.73 -19.87 -1.76
N VAL A 207 12.05 -21.00 -1.58
CA VAL A 207 11.72 -21.98 -2.65
C VAL A 207 10.23 -21.97 -2.98
N VAL A 208 9.52 -20.89 -2.67
CA VAL A 208 8.17 -20.68 -3.20
C VAL A 208 8.20 -19.36 -3.96
N GLU A 209 8.45 -19.47 -5.27
CA GLU A 209 8.21 -18.38 -6.20
C GLU A 209 6.75 -17.92 -6.07
N PRO A 210 6.48 -16.61 -6.07
CA PRO A 210 5.12 -16.11 -6.03
C PRO A 210 4.33 -16.64 -7.23
N GLU A 211 3.21 -17.31 -6.97
CA GLU A 211 2.29 -17.78 -8.00
C GLU A 211 1.58 -16.57 -8.62
N ILE A 212 2.04 -16.15 -9.79
CA ILE A 212 1.35 -15.11 -10.57
C ILE A 212 0.30 -15.81 -11.43
N ILE A 213 -0.96 -15.71 -11.02
CA ILE A 213 -2.09 -16.18 -11.80
C ILE A 213 -2.40 -15.13 -12.87
N THR A 214 -1.87 -15.30 -14.07
CA THR A 214 -2.31 -14.55 -15.26
C THR A 214 -3.59 -15.16 -15.83
N VAL A 215 -4.61 -14.33 -16.06
CA VAL A 215 -5.82 -14.71 -16.81
C VAL A 215 -5.40 -15.02 -18.25
N SER A 216 -5.62 -16.26 -18.68
CA SER A 216 -5.35 -16.67 -20.06
C SER A 216 -6.29 -15.98 -21.03
N ASP A 217 -5.72 -15.30 -22.03
CA ASP A 217 -6.45 -14.72 -23.15
C ASP A 217 -6.96 -15.85 -24.04
N SER A 218 -8.25 -16.17 -23.92
CA SER A 218 -8.89 -17.25 -24.68
C SER A 218 -9.19 -16.78 -26.11
N ALA A 219 -8.13 -16.56 -26.88
CA ALA A 219 -8.22 -16.32 -28.31
C ALA A 219 -7.07 -17.06 -29.00
N VAL A 220 -7.25 -18.38 -29.16
CA VAL A 220 -6.78 -19.25 -30.26
C VAL A 220 -6.79 -20.68 -29.71
N GLY A 221 -7.74 -21.48 -30.20
CA GLY A 221 -7.91 -22.86 -29.78
C GLY A 221 -6.72 -23.72 -30.18
N ILE A 222 -5.93 -24.15 -29.19
CA ILE A 222 -5.17 -25.40 -29.26
C ILE A 222 -5.33 -26.09 -27.90
N SER A 223 -6.01 -27.23 -27.95
CA SER A 223 -6.18 -28.16 -26.84
C SER A 223 -4.85 -28.84 -26.51
N GLY A 224 -4.50 -28.89 -25.22
CA GLY A 224 -3.53 -29.84 -24.67
C GLY A 224 -2.21 -29.24 -24.18
N SER A 225 -1.86 -29.58 -22.94
CA SER A 225 -0.63 -29.26 -22.20
C SER A 225 -0.62 -27.89 -21.51
N SER A 226 -0.65 -27.92 -20.17
CA SER A 226 -0.31 -26.80 -19.29
C SER A 226 1.12 -26.34 -19.61
N ALA A 227 1.24 -25.33 -20.46
CA ALA A 227 2.52 -24.70 -20.74
C ALA A 227 2.88 -23.81 -19.54
N LYS A 228 3.79 -24.30 -18.71
CA LYS A 228 4.47 -23.48 -17.70
C LYS A 228 5.35 -22.46 -18.42
N TYR A 229 5.00 -21.19 -18.32
CA TYR A 229 5.87 -20.10 -18.77
C TYR A 229 6.54 -19.48 -17.54
N THR A 230 7.85 -19.64 -17.46
CA THR A 230 8.70 -18.89 -16.53
C THR A 230 9.11 -17.59 -17.21
N HIS A 231 8.80 -16.46 -16.57
CA HIS A 231 9.20 -15.14 -17.05
C HIS A 231 10.05 -14.44 -15.99
N ASP A 232 11.34 -14.25 -16.27
CA ASP A 232 12.29 -13.54 -15.38
C ASP A 232 12.02 -12.02 -15.28
N ARG A 233 11.13 -11.47 -16.12
CA ARG A 233 10.71 -10.06 -16.15
C ARG A 233 9.27 -9.95 -16.66
N PHE A 234 8.59 -8.84 -16.35
CA PHE A 234 7.28 -8.52 -16.94
C PHE A 234 7.34 -8.70 -18.47
N PRO A 235 6.35 -9.34 -19.10
CA PRO A 235 6.32 -9.54 -20.54
C PRO A 235 6.32 -8.17 -21.23
N SER A 236 7.50 -7.73 -21.67
CA SER A 236 7.60 -6.62 -22.58
C SER A 236 7.16 -7.13 -23.95
N ASN A 237 6.02 -6.65 -24.45
CA ASN A 237 5.70 -6.83 -25.87
C ASN A 237 6.93 -6.43 -26.68
N ILE A 238 7.45 -7.37 -27.48
CA ILE A 238 8.54 -7.09 -28.41
C ILE A 238 7.99 -6.04 -29.37
N ARG A 239 8.36 -4.78 -29.15
CA ARG A 239 7.95 -3.68 -30.00
C ARG A 239 8.61 -3.86 -31.35
N THR A 240 7.83 -3.75 -32.42
CA THR A 240 8.41 -3.67 -33.75
C THR A 240 9.26 -2.40 -33.86
N GLU A 241 10.23 -2.42 -34.78
CA GLU A 241 11.15 -1.29 -34.97
C GLU A 241 10.39 0.03 -35.22
N GLU A 242 9.25 -0.03 -35.91
CA GLU A 242 8.35 1.10 -36.11
C GLU A 242 7.69 1.62 -34.82
N GLN A 243 7.32 0.73 -33.89
CA GLN A 243 6.75 1.11 -32.60
C GLN A 243 7.80 1.72 -31.67
N GLU A 244 9.04 1.23 -31.71
CA GLU A 244 10.14 1.83 -30.95
C GLU A 244 10.52 3.20 -31.53
N GLU A 245 10.49 3.36 -32.86
CA GLU A 245 10.75 4.65 -33.50
C GLU A 245 9.66 5.68 -33.18
N LYS A 246 8.37 5.28 -33.19
CA LYS A 246 7.26 6.13 -32.72
C LYS A 246 7.44 6.53 -31.25
N ARG A 247 7.85 5.59 -30.39
CA ARG A 247 8.12 5.87 -28.97
C ARG A 247 9.27 6.86 -28.80
N LYS A 248 10.36 6.70 -29.56
CA LYS A 248 11.50 7.62 -29.56
C LYS A 248 11.09 9.02 -30.07
N GLN A 249 10.28 9.09 -31.11
CA GLN A 249 9.75 10.37 -31.61
C GLN A 249 8.89 11.07 -30.55
N ILE A 250 8.00 10.35 -29.87
CA ILE A 250 7.19 10.91 -28.77
C ILE A 250 8.10 11.40 -27.65
N LEU A 251 9.06 10.59 -27.20
CA LEU A 251 9.99 10.97 -26.14
C LEU A 251 10.85 12.19 -26.51
N SER A 252 11.30 12.29 -27.77
CA SER A 252 12.06 13.45 -28.26
C SER A 252 11.21 14.71 -28.37
N THR A 253 9.91 14.57 -28.68
CA THR A 253 8.97 15.70 -28.74
C THR A 253 8.70 16.22 -27.33
N VAL A 254 8.56 15.32 -26.36
CA VAL A 254 8.39 15.68 -24.95
C VAL A 254 9.66 16.31 -24.38
N SER A 255 10.86 15.77 -24.64
CA SER A 255 12.10 16.37 -24.13
C SER A 255 12.35 17.77 -24.72
N ASN A 256 12.05 17.97 -26.01
CA ASN A 256 12.21 19.26 -26.67
C ASN A 256 11.16 20.30 -26.23
N ALA A 257 9.99 19.87 -25.74
CA ALA A 257 8.99 20.75 -25.14
C ALA A 257 9.46 21.33 -23.80
N PHE A 258 10.28 20.59 -23.03
CA PHE A 258 10.86 21.08 -21.78
C PHE A 258 12.04 22.06 -21.99
N GLU A 259 12.83 21.90 -23.06
CA GLU A 259 13.97 22.79 -23.32
C GLU A 259 13.57 24.19 -23.80
N TYR A 260 12.38 24.38 -24.37
CA TYR A 260 11.91 25.70 -24.82
C TYR A 260 11.37 26.61 -23.70
N SER A 261 11.21 26.10 -22.48
CA SER A 261 10.70 26.88 -21.32
C SER A 261 11.81 27.29 -20.33
N GLY A 262 13.09 27.10 -20.69
CA GLY A 262 14.24 27.24 -19.80
C GLY A 262 14.81 28.66 -19.58
N ARG A 263 14.07 29.73 -19.89
CA ARG A 263 14.50 31.10 -19.54
C ARG A 263 13.34 32.02 -19.20
N HIS A 264 12.87 32.01 -17.95
CA HIS A 264 12.37 33.23 -17.30
C HIS A 264 12.56 33.16 -15.79
N THR A 265 13.24 34.18 -15.26
CA THR A 265 13.41 34.53 -13.85
C THR A 265 12.06 34.82 -13.16
N PRO A 266 11.98 34.76 -11.82
CA PRO A 266 10.71 34.63 -11.11
C PRO A 266 9.94 35.95 -11.11
N SER A 267 8.72 35.91 -11.64
CA SER A 267 7.71 36.96 -11.48
C SER A 267 6.42 36.32 -11.00
N LYS A 268 5.88 36.91 -9.94
CA LYS A 268 4.53 36.71 -9.41
C LYS A 268 3.50 36.89 -10.53
N ASP A 269 2.58 35.94 -10.71
CA ASP A 269 1.12 36.18 -10.82
C ASP A 269 0.33 34.89 -11.13
N PRO A 270 -0.98 34.85 -10.81
CA PRO A 270 -1.78 33.63 -10.69
C PRO A 270 -2.43 33.24 -12.03
N LEU A 271 -2.16 32.03 -12.52
CA LEU A 271 -2.78 31.46 -13.73
C LEU A 271 -3.09 29.98 -13.52
N ALA A 272 -4.06 29.70 -12.65
CA ALA A 272 -4.87 28.50 -12.74
C ALA A 272 -5.90 28.72 -13.87
N ASP A 273 -5.55 28.34 -15.11
CA ASP A 273 -6.49 27.99 -16.20
C ASP A 273 -5.80 28.11 -17.58
N ASN A 274 -4.92 27.18 -17.94
CA ASN A 274 -4.46 27.06 -19.33
C ASN A 274 -4.30 25.60 -19.79
N LEU A 275 -5.25 24.72 -19.44
CA LEU A 275 -5.46 23.53 -20.27
C LEU A 275 -6.16 23.96 -21.55
N THR A 276 -5.52 23.67 -22.68
CA THR A 276 -6.13 23.87 -23.99
C THR A 276 -7.45 23.09 -24.07
N PRO A 277 -8.44 23.54 -24.87
CA PRO A 277 -9.69 22.80 -25.03
C PRO A 277 -9.48 21.33 -25.42
N GLN A 278 -8.39 21.03 -26.12
CA GLN A 278 -8.01 19.68 -26.54
C GLN A 278 -7.45 18.84 -25.39
N GLU A 279 -6.64 19.42 -24.49
CA GLU A 279 -6.14 18.73 -23.29
C GLU A 279 -7.27 18.45 -22.30
N ARG A 280 -8.20 19.40 -22.12
CA ARG A 280 -9.39 19.21 -21.29
C ARG A 280 -10.33 18.14 -21.84
N ALA A 281 -10.41 17.99 -23.17
CA ALA A 281 -11.18 16.92 -23.81
C ALA A 281 -10.48 15.56 -23.63
N ALA A 282 -9.15 15.50 -23.83
CA ALA A 282 -8.40 14.27 -23.63
C ALA A 282 -8.39 13.80 -22.17
N GLU A 283 -8.33 14.72 -21.20
CA GLU A 283 -8.46 14.41 -19.78
C GLU A 283 -9.86 13.88 -19.45
N ARG A 284 -10.90 14.47 -20.04
CA ARG A 284 -12.28 13.95 -19.94
C ARG A 284 -12.39 12.53 -20.49
N ASP A 285 -11.83 12.26 -21.68
CA ASP A 285 -11.88 10.93 -22.29
C ASP A 285 -11.20 9.87 -21.41
N LEU A 286 -10.09 10.24 -20.76
CA LEU A 286 -9.41 9.37 -19.79
C LEU A 286 -10.23 9.16 -18.51
N MET A 287 -10.88 10.21 -18.01
CA MET A 287 -11.77 10.11 -16.84
C MET A 287 -12.97 9.20 -17.13
N VAL A 288 -13.59 9.32 -18.31
CA VAL A 288 -14.68 8.46 -18.76
C VAL A 288 -14.22 7.00 -18.81
N LEU A 289 -13.04 6.75 -19.37
CA LEU A 289 -12.48 5.41 -19.46
C LEU A 289 -12.18 4.81 -18.07
N ASP A 290 -11.64 5.60 -17.14
CA ASP A 290 -11.38 5.16 -15.77
C ASP A 290 -12.68 4.81 -15.02
N ILE A 291 -13.73 5.62 -15.19
CA ILE A 291 -15.07 5.34 -14.63
C ILE A 291 -15.63 4.04 -15.23
N GLN A 292 -15.53 3.85 -16.55
CA GLN A 292 -15.99 2.62 -17.22
C GLN A 292 -15.26 1.38 -16.69
N VAL A 293 -13.93 1.41 -16.58
CA VAL A 293 -13.12 0.29 -16.06
C VAL A 293 -13.47 0.00 -14.59
N LYS A 294 -13.66 1.03 -13.77
CA LYS A 294 -14.11 0.87 -12.38
C LYS A 294 -15.48 0.21 -12.29
N LEU A 295 -16.44 0.67 -13.10
CA LEU A 295 -17.79 0.11 -13.16
C LEU A 295 -17.77 -1.36 -13.60
N GLN A 296 -16.95 -1.73 -14.59
CA GLN A 296 -16.76 -3.13 -14.99
C GLN A 296 -16.23 -4.00 -13.84
N GLY A 297 -15.20 -3.53 -13.14
CA GLY A 297 -14.61 -4.26 -12.01
C GLY A 297 -15.53 -4.38 -10.80
N LEU A 298 -16.37 -3.37 -10.53
CA LEU A 298 -17.36 -3.41 -9.44
C LEU A 298 -18.56 -4.28 -9.82
N TRP A 299 -19.03 -4.21 -11.06
CA TRP A 299 -20.11 -5.03 -11.61
C TRP A 299 -19.78 -6.52 -11.48
N LEU A 300 -18.60 -6.95 -11.93
CA LEU A 300 -18.19 -8.35 -11.84
C LEU A 300 -18.10 -8.85 -10.40
N ARG A 301 -17.61 -8.03 -9.47
CA ARG A 301 -17.53 -8.38 -8.05
C ARG A 301 -18.90 -8.47 -7.39
N LEU A 302 -19.82 -7.56 -7.73
CA LEU A 302 -21.21 -7.60 -7.27
C LEU A 302 -21.90 -8.92 -7.69
N LEU A 303 -21.63 -9.38 -8.92
CA LEU A 303 -22.15 -10.65 -9.43
C LEU A 303 -21.50 -11.89 -8.81
N GLN A 304 -20.29 -11.76 -8.27
CA GLN A 304 -19.51 -12.84 -7.65
C GLN A 304 -19.72 -12.96 -6.13
N LEU A 305 -20.53 -12.08 -5.53
CA LEU A 305 -20.88 -12.18 -4.11
C LEU A 305 -21.49 -13.55 -3.82
N GLU A 306 -21.01 -14.19 -2.75
CA GLU A 306 -21.52 -15.50 -2.32
C GLU A 306 -22.97 -15.36 -1.84
N THR A 307 -23.75 -16.44 -1.91
CA THR A 307 -25.20 -16.45 -1.59
C THR A 307 -25.55 -16.02 -0.16
N THR A 308 -24.55 -15.79 0.70
CA THR A 308 -24.69 -15.36 2.10
C THR A 308 -24.55 -13.85 2.29
N ASP A 309 -24.04 -13.13 1.29
CA ASP A 309 -23.78 -11.69 1.38
C ASP A 309 -24.96 -10.92 0.78
N ASP A 310 -25.51 -9.96 1.53
CA ASP A 310 -26.57 -9.08 1.03
C ASP A 310 -25.99 -8.08 0.01
N PRO A 311 -26.35 -8.17 -1.29
CA PRO A 311 -25.77 -7.32 -2.31
C PRO A 311 -26.08 -5.84 -2.12
N LEU A 312 -27.18 -5.48 -1.45
CA LEU A 312 -27.58 -4.08 -1.23
C LEU A 312 -26.72 -3.37 -0.18
N SER A 313 -26.15 -4.13 0.77
CA SER A 313 -25.20 -3.61 1.77
C SER A 313 -23.73 -3.79 1.36
N SER A 314 -23.49 -4.34 0.17
CA SER A 314 -22.14 -4.54 -0.36
C SER A 314 -21.44 -3.22 -0.70
N PHE A 315 -20.12 -3.22 -0.54
CA PHE A 315 -19.26 -2.11 -0.93
C PHE A 315 -19.37 -1.81 -2.43
N GLU A 316 -19.49 -2.87 -3.24
CA GLU A 316 -19.64 -2.82 -4.69
C GLU A 316 -20.90 -2.06 -5.08
N TYR A 317 -22.06 -2.44 -4.52
CA TYR A 317 -23.34 -1.77 -4.79
C TYR A 317 -23.29 -0.29 -4.37
N GLY A 318 -22.81 0.00 -3.16
CA GLY A 318 -22.72 1.38 -2.68
C GLY A 318 -21.82 2.27 -3.54
N THR A 319 -20.71 1.72 -4.05
CA THR A 319 -19.79 2.46 -4.92
C THR A 319 -20.39 2.69 -6.31
N ILE A 320 -21.04 1.67 -6.89
CA ILE A 320 -21.73 1.82 -8.19
C ILE A 320 -22.86 2.86 -8.07
N LEU A 321 -23.66 2.78 -7.01
CA LEU A 321 -24.73 3.74 -6.75
C LEU A 321 -24.19 5.16 -6.60
N ALA A 322 -23.11 5.35 -5.85
CA ALA A 322 -22.47 6.65 -5.70
C ALA A 322 -21.96 7.19 -7.05
N LEU A 323 -21.34 6.36 -7.89
CA LEU A 323 -20.88 6.78 -9.23
C LEU A 323 -22.05 7.16 -10.16
N ILE A 324 -23.22 6.56 -10.00
CA ILE A 324 -24.43 6.90 -10.77
C ILE A 324 -25.05 8.19 -10.23
N GLU A 325 -25.11 8.39 -8.91
CA GLU A 325 -25.80 9.53 -8.29
C GLU A 325 -24.94 10.81 -8.21
N SER A 326 -23.61 10.70 -8.11
CA SER A 326 -22.71 11.86 -7.97
C SER A 326 -22.34 12.51 -9.31
N ASP A 327 -22.73 11.90 -10.43
CA ASP A 327 -22.34 12.36 -11.75
C ASP A 327 -23.42 13.23 -12.43
N ALA A 328 -23.14 14.53 -12.51
CA ALA A 328 -24.02 15.51 -13.15
C ALA A 328 -24.08 15.40 -14.68
N GLU A 329 -23.10 14.74 -15.33
CA GLU A 329 -23.02 14.59 -16.79
C GLU A 329 -23.54 13.23 -17.28
N GLY A 330 -23.86 12.31 -16.37
CA GLY A 330 -24.49 11.01 -16.68
C GLY A 330 -23.54 9.93 -17.22
N ILE A 331 -22.23 10.17 -17.22
CA ILE A 331 -21.14 9.24 -17.55
C ILE A 331 -21.22 7.95 -16.74
N GLY A 332 -21.43 8.03 -15.43
CA GLY A 332 -21.56 6.88 -14.52
C GLY A 332 -22.77 6.01 -14.86
N GLY A 333 -23.92 6.63 -15.13
CA GLY A 333 -25.13 5.95 -15.56
C GLY A 333 -24.97 5.30 -16.95
N SER A 334 -24.46 6.04 -17.94
CA SER A 334 -24.24 5.51 -19.29
C SER A 334 -23.17 4.40 -19.30
N GLY A 335 -22.09 4.58 -18.55
CA GLY A 335 -21.01 3.60 -18.42
C GLY A 335 -21.47 2.31 -17.74
N PHE A 336 -22.38 2.40 -16.78
CA PHE A 336 -22.96 1.23 -16.14
C PHE A 336 -23.86 0.44 -17.10
N VAL A 337 -24.70 1.14 -17.88
CA VAL A 337 -25.54 0.50 -18.92
C VAL A 337 -24.68 -0.15 -20.01
N GLU A 338 -23.58 0.49 -20.41
CA GLU A 338 -22.62 -0.06 -21.38
C GLU A 338 -21.91 -1.30 -20.84
N CYS A 339 -21.49 -1.28 -19.56
CA CYS A 339 -20.93 -2.44 -18.88
C CYS A 339 -21.89 -3.65 -18.87
N ILE A 340 -23.17 -3.44 -18.55
CA ILE A 340 -24.19 -4.50 -18.61
C ILE A 340 -24.32 -5.03 -20.04
N ARG A 341 -24.38 -4.13 -21.02
CA ARG A 341 -24.51 -4.48 -22.45
C ARG A 341 -23.33 -5.31 -22.93
N GLU A 342 -22.10 -4.89 -22.63
CA GLU A 342 -20.88 -5.61 -22.99
C GLU A 342 -20.83 -7.00 -22.35
N HIS A 343 -21.21 -7.10 -21.08
CA HIS A 343 -21.26 -8.37 -20.35
C HIS A 343 -22.33 -9.32 -20.93
N MET A 344 -23.48 -8.80 -21.36
CA MET A 344 -24.47 -9.59 -22.09
C MET A 344 -23.93 -10.08 -23.44
N HIS A 345 -23.16 -9.25 -24.15
CA HIS A 345 -22.54 -9.62 -25.42
C HIS A 345 -21.36 -10.59 -25.28
N SER A 346 -20.72 -10.68 -24.10
CA SER A 346 -19.67 -11.66 -23.83
C SER A 346 -20.20 -13.09 -23.57
N GLY A 347 -21.50 -13.33 -23.77
CA GLY A 347 -22.11 -14.65 -23.60
C GLY A 347 -22.56 -14.95 -22.18
N TRP A 348 -22.79 -13.93 -21.36
CA TRP A 348 -23.35 -14.11 -20.03
C TRP A 348 -24.82 -14.55 -20.10
N HIS A 349 -25.16 -15.60 -19.33
CA HIS A 349 -26.46 -16.27 -19.41
C HIS A 349 -27.55 -15.64 -18.51
N CYS A 350 -27.29 -14.44 -17.94
CA CYS A 350 -28.22 -13.70 -17.10
C CYS A 350 -28.77 -14.49 -15.89
N GLN A 351 -27.94 -15.34 -15.27
CA GLN A 351 -28.28 -16.03 -14.04
C GLN A 351 -27.87 -15.15 -12.85
N LEU A 352 -28.88 -14.62 -12.16
CA LEU A 352 -28.72 -13.83 -10.93
C LEU A 352 -29.51 -14.53 -9.82
N THR A 353 -29.03 -14.40 -8.57
CA THR A 353 -29.89 -14.71 -7.41
C THR A 353 -31.02 -13.68 -7.29
N GLU A 354 -32.04 -13.96 -6.47
CA GLU A 354 -33.16 -13.03 -6.26
C GLU A 354 -32.67 -11.71 -5.66
N GLU A 355 -31.72 -11.78 -4.73
CA GLU A 355 -31.10 -10.63 -4.05
C GLU A 355 -30.24 -9.81 -5.02
N GLN A 356 -29.44 -10.47 -5.86
CA GLN A 356 -28.66 -9.80 -6.89
C GLN A 356 -29.57 -9.13 -7.92
N PHE A 357 -30.66 -9.79 -8.32
CA PHE A 357 -31.64 -9.21 -9.25
C PHE A 357 -32.27 -7.93 -8.68
N ILE A 358 -32.61 -7.91 -7.39
CA ILE A 358 -33.14 -6.72 -6.72
C ILE A 358 -32.11 -5.57 -6.75
N ALA A 359 -30.86 -5.84 -6.37
CA ALA A 359 -29.80 -4.83 -6.39
C ALA A 359 -29.56 -4.27 -7.79
N VAL A 360 -29.45 -5.13 -8.81
CA VAL A 360 -29.28 -4.70 -10.20
C VAL A 360 -30.48 -3.89 -10.69
N LYS A 361 -31.70 -4.31 -10.36
CA LYS A 361 -32.92 -3.58 -10.72
C LYS A 361 -32.94 -2.16 -10.14
N GLU A 362 -32.51 -1.98 -8.90
CA GLU A 362 -32.42 -0.65 -8.30
C GLU A 362 -31.38 0.24 -8.99
N LEU A 363 -30.18 -0.29 -9.26
CA LEU A 363 -29.13 0.45 -9.99
C LEU A 363 -29.59 0.86 -11.40
N VAL A 364 -30.26 -0.04 -12.13
CA VAL A 364 -30.82 0.27 -13.45
C VAL A 364 -31.95 1.29 -13.35
N SER A 365 -32.81 1.20 -12.33
CA SER A 365 -33.86 2.20 -12.10
C SER A 365 -33.28 3.58 -11.83
N LYS A 366 -32.13 3.66 -11.15
CA LYS A 366 -31.42 4.92 -10.90
C LYS A 366 -30.82 5.48 -12.18
N CYS A 367 -30.23 4.64 -13.03
CA CYS A 367 -29.72 5.06 -14.34
C CYS A 367 -30.83 5.63 -15.24
N LEU A 368 -32.02 5.00 -15.24
CA LEU A 368 -33.16 5.44 -16.05
C LEU A 368 -33.76 6.77 -15.59
N ALA A 369 -33.61 7.13 -14.31
CA ALA A 369 -34.07 8.42 -13.78
C ALA A 369 -33.26 9.62 -14.31
N PHE A 370 -32.07 9.40 -14.85
CA PHE A 370 -31.22 10.42 -15.47
C PHE A 370 -31.31 10.45 -17.01
N LEU A 371 -31.96 9.46 -17.63
CA LEU A 371 -32.13 9.36 -19.09
C LEU A 371 -33.49 9.89 -19.60
N CYS A 372 -34.42 10.24 -18.69
CA CYS A 372 -35.68 10.93 -18.97
C CYS A 372 -35.61 12.37 -18.45
#